data_AF-A0A553R3E8-F1
#
_entry.id   AF-A0A553R3E8-F1
#
_cell.length_a   1.000
_cell.length_b   1.000
_cell.length_c   1.000
_cell.angle_alpha   90.00
_cell.angle_beta   90.00
_cell.angle_gamma   90.00
#
_symmetry.space_group_name_H-M   'P 1'
#
loop_
_entity.id
_entity.type
_entity.pdbx_description
1 polymer ?
#
loop_
_entity_poly.entity_id
_entity_poly.type
_entity_poly.pdbx_seq_one_letter_code
_entity_poly.pdbx_strand_id
1 'polypeptide(L)'
;MNLPKCPSCQGSEVGVLCGQRVVCRSCSQTKCRVFQFCCACQREWPQNASAANICKQPNCAIHAVLLSNDKITDSRSLVKGCPFFRACPGCKALLRHNGTGCPNITCPHCNKRFCFRCLRQQCFGEIDLLTLGLINRRLLFLTNIDLDSCKVVDNKQSLIDLGL
;
A
#
# COMPACT_ATOMS: atom_id res chain seq x y z
N MET A 1 -4.44 6.97 -21.24
CA MET A 1 -5.02 6.82 -19.88
C MET A 1 -4.90 5.35 -19.50
N ASN A 2 -4.23 5.02 -18.39
CA ASN A 2 -4.20 3.63 -17.90
C ASN A 2 -5.60 3.28 -17.38
N LEU A 3 -6.22 2.27 -17.99
CA LEU A 3 -7.52 1.78 -17.58
C LEU A 3 -7.37 1.00 -16.26
N PRO A 4 -8.24 1.22 -15.25
CA PRO A 4 -8.12 0.56 -13.95
C PRO A 4 -8.30 -0.95 -14.11
N LYS A 5 -7.45 -1.74 -13.46
CA LYS A 5 -7.62 -3.20 -13.41
C LYS A 5 -8.78 -3.56 -12.50
N CYS A 6 -9.52 -4.60 -12.85
CA CYS A 6 -10.57 -5.12 -11.98
C CYS A 6 -9.95 -5.64 -10.67
N PRO A 7 -10.41 -5.20 -9.49
CA PRO A 7 -9.89 -5.68 -8.20
C PRO A 7 -10.12 -7.18 -7.97
N SER A 8 -11.16 -7.74 -8.61
CA SER A 8 -11.57 -9.13 -8.40
C SER A 8 -10.87 -10.13 -9.35
N CYS A 9 -10.66 -9.78 -10.63
CA CYS A 9 -10.05 -10.69 -11.61
C CYS A 9 -8.72 -10.19 -12.19
N GLN A 10 -8.27 -8.98 -11.82
CA GLN A 10 -7.08 -8.30 -12.35
C GLN A 10 -7.08 -8.02 -13.86
N GLY A 11 -8.19 -8.34 -14.55
CA GLY A 11 -8.37 -8.10 -15.98
C GLY A 11 -8.54 -6.62 -16.33
N SER A 12 -8.21 -6.30 -17.58
CA SER A 12 -8.32 -4.94 -18.16
C SER A 12 -9.62 -4.70 -18.93
N GLU A 13 -10.48 -5.72 -19.07
CA GLU A 13 -11.77 -5.61 -19.76
C GLU A 13 -12.82 -4.91 -18.89
N VAL A 14 -12.64 -3.60 -18.71
CA VAL A 14 -13.52 -2.77 -17.91
C VAL A 14 -14.12 -1.63 -18.75
N GLY A 15 -15.43 -1.44 -18.61
CA GLY A 15 -16.14 -0.31 -19.22
C GLY A 15 -16.37 0.78 -18.19
N VAL A 16 -16.03 2.04 -18.51
CA VAL A 16 -16.44 3.20 -17.71
C VAL A 16 -17.91 3.45 -17.94
N LEU A 17 -18.71 3.46 -16.87
CA LEU A 17 -20.15 3.77 -16.96
C LEU A 17 -20.38 5.26 -16.81
N CYS A 18 -20.11 5.80 -15.61
CA CYS A 18 -20.34 7.20 -15.25
C CYS A 18 -19.45 7.60 -14.08
N GLY A 19 -18.71 8.71 -14.21
CA GLY A 19 -17.85 9.24 -13.15
C GLY A 19 -16.85 8.20 -12.65
N GLN A 20 -16.89 7.88 -11.35
CA GLN A 20 -15.97 6.94 -10.73
C GLN A 20 -16.39 5.46 -10.84
N ARG A 21 -17.48 5.13 -11.54
CA ARG A 21 -18.01 3.76 -11.66
C ARG A 21 -17.53 3.06 -12.91
N VAL A 22 -17.03 1.84 -12.74
CA VAL A 22 -16.61 0.94 -13.82
C VAL A 22 -17.24 -0.44 -13.64
N VAL A 23 -17.58 -1.09 -14.75
CA VAL A 23 -18.08 -2.48 -14.80
C VAL A 23 -17.00 -3.40 -15.32
N CYS A 24 -16.80 -4.53 -14.64
CA CYS A 24 -16.01 -5.63 -15.20
C CYS A 24 -16.96 -6.65 -15.84
N ARG A 25 -16.82 -6.87 -17.17
CA ARG A 25 -17.68 -7.79 -17.91
C ARG A 25 -17.43 -9.24 -17.50
N SER A 26 -16.18 -9.65 -17.40
CA SER A 26 -15.80 -11.02 -17.03
C SER A 26 -16.32 -11.37 -15.63
N CYS A 27 -16.13 -10.50 -14.63
CA CYS A 27 -16.70 -10.72 -13.30
C CYS A 27 -18.23 -10.69 -13.28
N SER A 28 -18.87 -9.90 -14.16
CA SER A 28 -20.33 -9.86 -14.21
C SER A 28 -20.91 -11.16 -14.73
N GLN A 29 -20.26 -11.78 -15.73
CA GLN A 29 -20.57 -13.12 -16.22
C GLN A 29 -20.33 -14.17 -15.13
N THR A 30 -19.14 -14.21 -14.53
CA THR A 30 -18.80 -15.23 -13.52
C THR A 30 -19.70 -15.17 -12.28
N LYS A 31 -20.09 -13.97 -11.85
CA LYS A 31 -20.93 -13.77 -10.65
C LYS A 31 -22.42 -13.77 -10.94
N CYS A 32 -22.84 -13.92 -12.20
CA CYS A 32 -24.24 -13.81 -12.64
C CYS A 32 -24.96 -12.54 -12.12
N ARG A 33 -24.22 -11.43 -11.98
CA ARG A 33 -24.75 -10.12 -11.55
C ARG A 33 -23.88 -9.00 -12.07
N VAL A 34 -24.42 -7.79 -12.17
CA VAL A 34 -23.62 -6.62 -12.53
C VAL A 34 -22.55 -6.37 -11.46
N PHE A 35 -21.28 -6.57 -11.82
CA PHE A 35 -20.14 -6.30 -10.95
C PHE A 35 -19.56 -4.93 -11.27
N GLN A 36 -19.73 -4.00 -10.35
CA GLN A 36 -19.26 -2.63 -10.43
C GLN A 36 -18.24 -2.34 -9.34
N PHE A 37 -17.29 -1.44 -9.62
CA PHE A 37 -16.32 -0.98 -8.64
C PHE A 37 -15.95 0.48 -8.89
N CYS A 38 -15.31 1.09 -7.90
CA CYS A 38 -14.78 2.45 -8.03
C CYS A 38 -13.44 2.42 -8.79
N CYS A 39 -13.31 3.19 -9.87
CA CYS A 39 -12.06 3.25 -10.64
C CYS A 39 -10.88 3.88 -9.85
N ALA A 40 -11.17 4.65 -8.80
CA ALA A 40 -10.15 5.28 -7.96
C ALA A 40 -9.72 4.39 -6.79
N CYS A 41 -10.64 4.02 -5.88
CA CYS A 41 -10.29 3.20 -4.72
C CYS A 41 -10.35 1.69 -4.96
N GLN A 42 -10.79 1.25 -6.15
CA GLN A 42 -10.89 -0.17 -6.52
C GLN A 42 -11.75 -1.03 -5.58
N ARG A 43 -12.64 -0.43 -4.78
CA ARG A 43 -13.61 -1.17 -3.96
C ARG A 43 -14.89 -1.42 -4.72
N GLU A 44 -15.52 -2.56 -4.42
CA GLU A 44 -16.81 -2.92 -5.01
C GLU A 44 -17.84 -1.82 -4.74
N TRP A 45 -18.60 -1.48 -5.78
CA TRP A 45 -19.64 -0.49 -5.68
C TRP A 45 -20.87 -1.13 -5.02
N PRO A 46 -21.49 -0.50 -3.99
CA PRO A 46 -22.66 -1.09 -3.35
C PRO A 46 -23.80 -1.27 -4.36
N GLN A 47 -24.44 -2.44 -4.35
CA GLN A 47 -25.51 -2.78 -5.31
C GLN A 47 -26.70 -1.81 -5.24
N ASN A 48 -27.00 -1.29 -4.04
CA ASN A 48 -28.13 -0.39 -3.78
C ASN A 48 -27.71 1.09 -3.78
N ALA A 49 -26.48 1.41 -4.20
CA ALA A 49 -26.05 2.80 -4.26
C ALA A 49 -26.87 3.54 -5.32
N SER A 50 -27.34 4.74 -4.97
CA SER A 50 -27.98 5.68 -5.89
C SER A 50 -27.13 5.86 -7.15
N ALA A 51 -27.71 6.41 -8.23
CA ALA A 51 -27.00 6.76 -9.47
C ALA A 51 -25.91 7.85 -9.31
N ALA A 52 -25.35 8.03 -8.11
CA ALA A 52 -24.27 8.93 -7.80
C ALA A 52 -23.02 8.61 -8.63
N ASN A 53 -22.46 9.65 -9.21
CA ASN A 53 -21.24 9.57 -10.01
C ASN A 53 -19.95 9.59 -9.16
N ILE A 54 -20.09 9.78 -7.84
CA ILE A 54 -19.00 9.94 -6.87
C ILE A 54 -19.04 8.81 -5.85
N CYS A 55 -17.87 8.25 -5.54
CA CYS A 55 -17.74 7.20 -4.54
C CYS A 55 -17.94 7.77 -3.13
N LYS A 56 -18.96 7.27 -2.42
CA LYS A 56 -19.25 7.65 -1.02
C LYS A 56 -18.61 6.73 0.01
N GLN A 57 -17.76 5.79 -0.41
CA GLN A 57 -17.05 4.92 0.51
C GLN A 57 -16.09 5.75 1.38
N PRO A 58 -16.08 5.54 2.71
CA PRO A 58 -15.17 6.25 3.61
C PRO A 58 -13.72 6.16 3.12
N ASN A 59 -12.96 7.24 3.23
CA ASN A 59 -11.55 7.27 2.84
C ASN A 59 -11.27 6.91 1.36
N CYS A 60 -12.24 7.06 0.45
CA CYS A 60 -12.02 6.78 -0.98
C CYS A 60 -10.79 7.50 -1.55
N ALA A 61 -10.58 8.77 -1.19
CA ALA A 61 -9.42 9.54 -1.65
C ALA A 61 -8.10 8.98 -1.09
N ILE A 62 -8.05 8.64 0.19
CA ILE A 62 -6.87 8.04 0.84
C ILE A 62 -6.54 6.70 0.17
N HIS A 63 -7.55 5.84 -0.03
CA HIS A 63 -7.38 4.54 -0.65
C HIS A 63 -6.89 4.66 -2.10
N ALA A 64 -7.41 5.62 -2.86
CA ALA A 64 -6.96 5.89 -4.23
C ALA A 64 -5.49 6.33 -4.27
N VAL A 65 -5.06 7.20 -3.34
CA VAL A 65 -3.66 7.63 -3.24
C VAL A 65 -2.74 6.47 -2.85
N LEU A 66 -3.17 5.62 -1.92
CA LEU A 66 -2.40 4.45 -1.48
C LEU A 66 -2.25 3.39 -2.58
N LEU A 67 -3.22 3.28 -3.50
CA LEU A 67 -3.15 2.41 -4.67
C LEU A 67 -2.31 2.98 -5.82
N SER A 68 -1.78 4.20 -5.69
CA SER A 68 -0.87 4.74 -6.70
C SER A 68 0.38 3.87 -6.83
N ASN A 69 0.87 3.73 -8.06
CA ASN A 69 2.13 3.05 -8.37
C ASN A 69 3.35 3.97 -8.23
N ASP A 70 3.16 5.23 -7.82
CA ASP A 70 4.24 6.19 -7.68
C ASP A 70 5.17 5.79 -6.54
N LYS A 71 6.45 5.65 -6.87
CA LYS A 71 7.51 5.24 -5.94
C LYS A 71 8.62 6.27 -5.89
N ILE A 72 9.29 6.35 -4.75
CA ILE A 72 10.52 7.13 -4.59
C ILE A 72 11.61 6.49 -5.46
N THR A 73 12.12 7.23 -6.44
CA THR A 73 13.08 6.74 -7.44
C THR A 73 14.52 7.16 -7.18
N ASP A 74 14.76 8.14 -6.30
CA ASP A 74 16.11 8.63 -5.98
C ASP A 74 17.01 7.46 -5.52
N SER A 75 18.11 7.27 -6.25
CA SER A 75 19.06 6.18 -6.01
C SER A 75 19.83 6.32 -4.71
N ARG A 76 19.96 7.55 -4.18
CA ARG A 76 20.64 7.85 -2.91
C ARG A 76 19.71 7.71 -1.71
N SER A 77 18.41 7.52 -1.96
CA SER A 77 17.41 7.41 -0.91
C SER A 77 17.44 6.04 -0.24
N LEU A 78 17.54 6.02 1.09
CA LEU A 78 17.41 4.79 1.87
C LEU A 78 16.00 4.17 1.80
N VAL A 79 15.01 4.92 1.29
CA VAL A 79 13.63 4.48 1.05
C VAL A 79 13.31 4.32 -0.44
N LYS A 80 14.33 4.22 -1.30
CA LYS A 80 14.14 3.92 -2.73
C LYS A 80 13.20 2.74 -2.93
N GLY A 81 12.27 2.87 -3.88
CA GLY A 81 11.26 1.87 -4.20
C GLY A 81 10.04 1.85 -3.28
N CYS A 82 10.05 2.62 -2.18
CA CYS A 82 8.84 2.80 -1.37
C CYS A 82 7.77 3.59 -2.14
N PRO A 83 6.49 3.28 -1.95
CA PRO A 83 5.39 4.16 -2.34
C PRO A 83 5.62 5.58 -1.80
N PHE A 84 5.27 6.60 -2.59
CA PHE A 84 5.38 8.00 -2.14
C PHE A 84 4.53 8.30 -0.90
N PHE A 85 3.35 7.71 -0.85
CA PHE A 85 2.40 7.87 0.25
C PHE A 85 2.19 6.55 0.98
N ARG A 86 2.08 6.62 2.30
CA ARG A 86 1.77 5.49 3.17
C ARG A 86 0.78 5.89 4.25
N ALA A 87 -0.04 4.94 4.69
CA ALA A 87 -0.87 5.12 5.87
C ALA A 87 -0.06 4.86 7.14
N CYS A 88 -0.27 5.67 8.17
CA CYS A 88 0.29 5.41 9.50
C CYS A 88 -0.28 4.10 10.08
N PRO A 89 0.56 3.16 10.54
CA PRO A 89 0.09 1.93 11.18
C PRO A 89 -0.61 2.12 12.53
N GLY A 90 -0.60 3.34 13.08
CA GLY A 90 -1.27 3.67 14.35
C GLY A 90 -2.62 4.33 14.14
N CYS A 91 -2.65 5.43 13.37
CA CYS A 91 -3.85 6.27 13.21
C CYS A 91 -4.39 6.35 11.79
N LYS A 92 -3.80 5.61 10.84
CA LYS A 92 -4.19 5.58 9.42
C LYS A 92 -4.03 6.90 8.65
N ALA A 93 -3.47 7.93 9.27
CA ALA A 93 -3.17 9.19 8.61
C ALA A 93 -2.24 8.99 7.40
N LEU A 94 -2.46 9.76 6.34
CA LEU A 94 -1.65 9.71 5.12
C LEU A 94 -0.32 10.45 5.36
N LEU A 95 0.79 9.76 5.15
CA LEU A 95 2.14 10.25 5.38
C LEU A 95 2.97 10.15 4.10
N ARG A 96 3.92 11.06 3.96
CA ARG A 96 4.89 11.09 2.85
C ARG A 96 6.31 11.15 3.43
N HIS A 97 7.23 10.46 2.78
CA HIS A 97 8.67 10.61 3.00
C HIS A 97 9.24 11.50 1.89
N ASN A 98 10.08 12.48 2.22
CA ASN A 98 10.69 13.40 1.26
C ASN A 98 11.82 12.74 0.42
N GLY A 99 12.21 11.52 0.79
CA GLY A 99 13.25 10.74 0.13
C GLY A 99 14.64 10.94 0.74
N THR A 100 14.81 11.85 1.69
CA THR A 100 16.12 12.15 2.30
C THR A 100 16.17 11.70 3.75
N GLY A 101 17.36 11.31 4.22
CA GLY A 101 17.58 10.94 5.61
C GLY A 101 17.12 9.52 5.99
N CYS A 102 16.70 9.36 7.24
CA CYS A 102 16.43 8.06 7.85
C CYS A 102 15.09 7.46 7.37
N PRO A 103 15.04 6.16 7.04
CA PRO A 103 13.78 5.47 6.74
C PRO A 103 12.76 5.51 7.89
N ASN A 104 13.19 5.71 9.13
CA ASN A 104 12.28 5.78 10.26
C ASN A 104 11.67 7.17 10.37
N ILE A 105 10.34 7.22 10.39
CA ILE A 105 9.58 8.45 10.59
C ILE A 105 8.76 8.37 11.86
N THR A 106 8.39 9.53 12.39
CA THR A 106 7.45 9.66 13.49
C THR A 106 6.17 10.28 12.94
N CYS A 107 5.03 9.63 13.17
CA CYS A 107 3.75 10.17 12.73
C CYS A 107 3.44 11.47 13.50
N PRO A 108 3.18 12.60 12.84
CA PRO A 108 2.87 13.86 13.52
C PRO A 108 1.49 13.86 14.19
N HIS A 109 0.61 12.90 13.85
CA HIS A 109 -0.74 12.83 14.40
C HIS A 109 -0.85 11.96 15.66
N CYS A 110 -0.04 10.89 15.77
CA CYS A 110 -0.13 9.96 16.89
C CYS A 110 1.22 9.61 17.54
N ASN A 111 2.31 10.26 17.14
CA ASN A 111 3.67 10.08 17.63
C ASN A 111 4.25 8.65 17.49
N LYS A 112 3.56 7.75 16.78
CA LYS A 112 4.08 6.42 16.51
C LYS A 112 5.28 6.50 15.57
N ARG A 113 6.43 6.00 16.01
CA ARG A 113 7.65 5.85 15.22
C ARG A 113 7.66 4.48 14.53
N PHE A 114 7.98 4.46 13.24
CA PHE A 114 8.07 3.23 12.45
C PHE A 114 8.95 3.43 11.21
N CYS A 115 9.41 2.31 10.62
CA CYS A 115 10.17 2.30 9.38
C CYS A 115 9.26 2.49 8.17
N PHE A 116 9.52 3.49 7.34
CA PHE A 116 8.77 3.77 6.11
C PHE A 116 8.95 2.68 5.03
N ARG A 117 9.89 1.74 5.18
CA ARG A 117 10.04 0.63 4.24
C ARG A 117 9.09 -0.52 4.56
N CYS A 118 9.12 -0.98 5.80
CA CYS A 118 8.44 -2.21 6.23
C CYS A 118 7.25 -1.97 7.17
N LEU A 119 6.99 -0.72 7.56
CA LEU A 119 5.93 -0.30 8.48
C LEU A 119 6.03 -0.81 9.92
N ARG A 120 7.14 -1.47 10.29
CA ARG A 120 7.39 -1.98 11.65
C ARG A 120 8.01 -0.90 12.54
N GLN A 121 7.80 -1.02 13.85
CA GLN A 121 8.39 -0.12 14.85
C GLN A 121 9.90 -0.31 14.96
N GLN A 122 10.38 -1.54 14.85
CA GLN A 122 11.79 -1.90 14.86
C GLN A 122 12.07 -2.83 13.67
N CYS A 123 13.15 -2.55 12.96
CA CYS A 123 13.70 -3.43 11.94
C CYS A 123 15.19 -3.15 11.82
N PHE A 124 15.96 -4.19 11.58
CA PHE A 124 17.33 -4.02 11.13
C PHE A 124 17.24 -3.71 9.64
N GLY A 125 17.59 -2.48 9.26
CA GLY A 125 17.97 -2.19 7.88
C GLY A 125 19.04 -3.19 7.45
N GLU A 126 19.32 -3.33 6.17
CA GLU A 126 20.66 -3.79 5.76
C GLU A 126 21.68 -2.76 6.24
N ILE A 127 21.89 -2.69 7.55
CA ILE A 127 23.17 -2.32 8.11
C ILE A 127 24.00 -3.52 7.70
N ASP A 128 24.93 -3.29 6.78
CA ASP A 128 25.95 -4.25 6.40
C ASP A 128 26.40 -4.94 7.70
N LEU A 129 26.01 -6.20 7.90
CA LEU A 129 26.56 -7.02 9.00
C LEU A 129 28.10 -7.06 8.90
N LEU A 130 28.63 -6.69 7.74
CA LEU A 130 30.04 -6.41 7.46
C LEU A 130 30.58 -5.10 8.07
N THR A 131 29.80 -4.01 8.18
CA THR A 131 30.29 -2.74 8.75
C THR A 131 30.28 -2.71 10.28
N LEU A 132 29.44 -3.51 10.93
CA LEU A 132 29.44 -3.60 12.39
C LEU A 132 30.44 -4.61 12.97
N GLY A 133 31.14 -5.40 12.14
CA GLY A 133 32.15 -6.36 12.59
C GLY A 133 31.63 -7.42 13.59
N LEU A 134 30.32 -7.51 13.76
CA LEU A 134 29.67 -8.30 14.79
C LEU A 134 28.69 -9.26 14.12
N ILE A 135 29.05 -10.54 14.22
CA ILE A 135 28.24 -11.74 13.99
C ILE A 135 28.49 -12.44 12.63
N ASN A 136 29.21 -13.57 12.71
CA ASN A 136 29.29 -14.58 11.66
C ASN A 136 27.89 -15.10 11.28
N ARG A 137 27.57 -15.27 9.99
CA ARG A 137 26.30 -15.88 9.52
C ARG A 137 25.94 -17.20 10.24
N ARG A 138 26.95 -17.96 10.68
CA ARG A 138 26.82 -19.21 11.45
C ARG A 138 26.21 -19.03 12.86
N LEU A 139 26.35 -17.87 13.49
CA LEU A 139 25.83 -17.58 14.84
C LEU A 139 24.34 -17.16 14.85
N LEU A 140 23.85 -16.56 13.77
CA LEU A 140 22.42 -16.20 13.63
C LEU A 140 21.53 -17.46 13.65
N PHE A 141 21.98 -18.55 13.02
CA PHE A 141 21.28 -19.85 13.02
C PHE A 141 21.17 -20.51 14.41
N LEU A 142 22.04 -20.17 15.38
CA LEU A 142 22.03 -20.79 16.71
C LEU A 142 21.13 -20.07 17.72
N THR A 143 20.65 -18.86 17.41
CA THR A 143 19.97 -18.00 18.39
C THR A 143 18.45 -17.95 18.26
N ASN A 144 17.84 -18.56 17.23
CA ASN A 144 16.39 -18.50 16.96
C ASN A 144 15.83 -17.05 17.02
N ILE A 145 16.64 -16.06 16.70
CA ILE A 145 16.17 -14.69 16.56
C ILE A 145 15.69 -14.56 15.12
N ASP A 146 14.36 -14.49 14.93
CA ASP A 146 13.74 -14.09 13.66
C ASP A 146 14.15 -12.64 13.36
N LEU A 147 15.35 -12.50 12.79
CA LEU A 147 15.92 -11.22 12.42
C LEU A 147 15.27 -10.77 11.12
N ASP A 148 14.08 -10.23 11.27
CA ASP A 148 13.15 -10.05 10.17
C ASP A 148 13.61 -8.88 9.28
N SER A 149 14.39 -9.22 8.25
CA SER A 149 15.08 -8.27 7.36
C SER A 149 14.15 -7.15 6.85
N CYS A 150 14.61 -5.89 6.93
CA CYS A 150 13.83 -4.73 6.50
C CYS A 150 13.63 -4.70 4.97
N LYS A 151 12.45 -5.12 4.51
CA LYS A 151 12.05 -5.07 3.09
C LYS A 151 11.02 -3.97 2.83
N VAL A 152 11.03 -3.44 1.60
CA VAL A 152 9.99 -2.50 1.15
C VAL A 152 8.69 -3.27 0.91
N VAL A 153 7.62 -2.90 1.61
CA VAL A 153 6.28 -3.45 1.40
C VAL A 153 5.45 -2.49 0.56
N ASP A 154 4.58 -3.02 -0.32
CA ASP A 154 3.59 -2.18 -1.01
C ASP A 154 2.45 -1.77 -0.06
N ASN A 155 1.54 -0.93 -0.55
CA ASN A 155 0.39 -0.48 0.24
C ASN A 155 -0.79 -1.46 0.20
N LYS A 156 -0.81 -2.48 -0.68
CA LYS A 156 -1.96 -3.40 -0.81
C LYS A 156 -2.19 -4.17 0.48
N GLN A 157 -1.12 -4.71 1.07
CA GLN A 157 -1.22 -5.41 2.34
C GLN A 157 -1.62 -4.44 3.47
N SER A 158 -1.07 -3.22 3.47
CA SER A 158 -1.40 -2.21 4.48
C SER A 158 -2.87 -1.78 4.45
N LEU A 159 -3.49 -1.75 3.27
CA LEU A 159 -4.92 -1.45 3.14
C LEU A 159 -5.77 -2.52 3.83
N ILE A 160 -5.38 -3.80 3.70
CA ILE A 160 -6.04 -4.93 4.36
C ILE A 160 -5.82 -4.85 5.87
N ASP A 161 -4.57 -4.74 6.31
CA ASP A 161 -4.19 -4.78 7.74
C ASP A 161 -4.79 -3.62 8.55
N LEU A 162 -4.95 -2.46 7.92
CA LEU A 162 -5.49 -1.27 8.57
C LEU A 162 -7.00 -1.13 8.42
N GLY A 163 -7.67 -2.06 7.71
CA GLY A 163 -9.09 -1.97 7.40
C GLY A 163 -9.44 -0.64 6.73
N LEU A 164 -8.66 -0.26 5.71
CA LEU A 164 -8.80 0.99 4.97
C LEU A 164 -9.63 0.86 3.70
#